data_AF-A0A519RN21-F1
#
_entry.id   AF-A0A519RN21-F1
#
_cell.length_a   1.000
_cell.length_b   1.000
_cell.length_c   1.000
_cell.angle_alpha   90.00
_cell.angle_beta   90.00
_cell.angle_gamma   90.00
#
_symmetry.space_group_name_H-M   'P 1'
#
loop_
_entity.id
_entity.type
_entity.pdbx_description
1 polymer ?
#
loop_
_entity_poly.entity_id
_entity_poly.type
_entity_poly.pdbx_seq_one_letter_code
_entity_poly.pdbx_strand_id
1 'polypeptide(L)'
;MASFLRTSGISFKIEEIIINAKENLTLVTPYLKFPKTLYERLREKSESGLKITFIYGKSELSQEQEEFLSRIKNIEVFFLENLHAKCYINESAGIVT
;
A
#
# COMPACT_ATOMS: atom_id res chain seq x y z
N MET A 1 -15.03 5.38 -15.62
CA MET A 1 -15.78 4.11 -15.79
C MET A 1 -14.95 3.02 -15.11
N ALA A 2 -15.56 2.15 -14.29
CA ALA A 2 -14.82 1.12 -13.57
C ALA A 2 -14.45 -0.03 -14.53
N SER A 3 -13.22 -0.54 -14.40
CA SER A 3 -12.74 -1.69 -15.18
C SER A 3 -12.55 -2.88 -14.28
N PHE A 4 -13.07 -4.04 -14.68
CA PHE A 4 -12.91 -5.30 -13.94
C PHE A 4 -11.61 -5.97 -14.37
N LEU A 5 -10.74 -6.23 -13.41
CA LEU A 5 -9.46 -6.89 -13.64
C LEU A 5 -9.53 -8.37 -13.27
N ARG A 6 -8.86 -9.20 -14.07
CA ARG A 6 -8.57 -10.59 -13.69
C ARG A 6 -7.41 -10.62 -12.69
N THR A 7 -7.22 -11.75 -12.00
CA THR A 7 -6.19 -11.91 -10.96
C THR A 7 -4.79 -11.47 -11.40
N SER A 8 -4.38 -11.76 -12.64
CA SER A 8 -3.09 -11.30 -13.20
C SER A 8 -3.00 -9.78 -13.37
N GLY A 9 -4.12 -9.13 -13.68
CA GLY A 9 -4.20 -7.67 -13.83
C GLY A 9 -4.22 -6.92 -12.50
N ILE A 10 -4.67 -7.57 -11.41
CA ILE A 10 -4.71 -6.96 -10.07
C ILE A 10 -3.31 -6.60 -9.60
N SER A 11 -2.38 -7.56 -9.57
CA SER A 11 -1.01 -7.33 -9.10
C SER A 11 -0.30 -6.25 -9.92
N PHE A 12 -0.45 -6.31 -11.25
CA PHE A 12 0.10 -5.30 -12.16
C PHE A 12 -0.45 -3.91 -11.83
N LYS A 13 -1.76 -3.78 -11.61
CA LYS A 13 -2.37 -2.47 -11.34
C LYS A 13 -1.99 -1.90 -9.99
N ILE A 14 -1.83 -2.76 -8.97
CA ILE A 14 -1.31 -2.34 -7.66
C ILE A 14 0.11 -1.79 -7.80
N GLU A 15 0.99 -2.47 -8.53
CA GLU A 15 2.35 -1.99 -8.76
C GLU A 15 2.35 -0.66 -9.54
N GLU A 16 1.52 -0.53 -10.58
CA GLU A 16 1.33 0.74 -11.30
C GLU A 16 0.88 1.89 -10.38
N ILE A 17 -0.08 1.65 -9.49
CA ILE A 17 -0.57 2.69 -8.56
C ILE A 17 0.56 3.16 -7.64
N ILE A 18 1.38 2.24 -7.15
CA ILE A 18 2.49 2.57 -6.25
C ILE A 18 3.61 3.30 -7.00
N ILE A 19 3.98 2.84 -8.20
CA ILE A 19 5.01 3.48 -9.03
C ILE A 19 4.58 4.87 -9.49
N ASN A 20 3.31 5.06 -9.84
CA ASN A 20 2.81 6.32 -10.36
C ASN A 20 2.40 7.32 -9.28
N ALA A 21 2.40 6.95 -8.00
CA ALA A 21 2.07 7.86 -6.92
C ALA A 21 3.12 8.97 -6.80
N LYS A 22 2.64 10.22 -6.69
CA LYS A 22 3.46 11.43 -6.55
C LYS A 22 3.16 12.20 -5.28
N GLU A 23 1.89 12.33 -4.92
CA GLU A 23 1.46 13.16 -3.79
C GLU A 23 0.92 12.32 -2.63
N ASN A 24 0.00 11.40 -2.93
CA ASN A 24 -0.69 10.60 -1.92
C ASN A 24 -0.75 9.14 -2.35
N LEU A 25 -0.48 8.25 -1.40
CA LEU A 25 -0.64 6.81 -1.60
C LEU A 25 -1.36 6.22 -0.39
N THR A 26 -2.54 5.66 -0.60
CA THR A 26 -3.32 4.98 0.42
C THR A 26 -3.36 3.47 0.13
N LEU A 27 -2.92 2.70 1.12
CA LEU A 27 -2.85 1.25 1.08
C LEU A 27 -3.74 0.70 2.20
N VAL A 28 -4.87 0.11 1.83
CA VAL A 28 -5.80 -0.55 2.76
C VAL A 28 -5.72 -2.04 2.48
N THR A 29 -5.23 -2.82 3.44
CA THR A 29 -5.17 -4.28 3.29
C THR A 29 -5.33 -4.97 4.63
N PRO A 30 -6.18 -6.01 4.73
CA PRO A 30 -6.30 -6.77 5.97
C PRO A 30 -5.00 -7.49 6.34
N TYR A 31 -4.15 -7.80 5.36
CA TYR A 31 -2.89 -8.53 5.54
C TYR A 31 -1.71 -7.76 4.94
N LEU A 32 -0.58 -7.67 5.65
CA LEU A 32 0.70 -7.30 5.03
C LEU A 32 1.31 -8.51 4.33
N LYS A 33 0.95 -8.72 3.07
CA LYS A 33 1.63 -9.68 2.18
C LYS A 33 2.14 -8.98 0.93
N PHE A 34 2.99 -7.97 1.11
CA PHE A 34 3.70 -7.37 -0.02
C PHE A 34 5.03 -8.07 -0.26
N PRO A 35 5.45 -8.20 -1.53
CA PRO A 35 6.79 -8.67 -1.84
C PRO A 35 7.85 -7.64 -1.40
N LYS A 36 9.06 -8.10 -1.06
CA LYS A 36 10.19 -7.23 -0.65
C LYS A 36 10.44 -6.08 -1.63
N THR A 37 10.33 -6.37 -2.93
CA THR A 37 10.48 -5.38 -4.00
C THR A 37 9.52 -4.20 -3.89
N LEU A 38 8.29 -4.42 -3.42
CA LEU A 38 7.32 -3.33 -3.27
C LEU A 38 7.67 -2.41 -2.11
N TYR A 39 8.19 -2.97 -1.01
CA TYR A 39 8.63 -2.17 0.13
C TYR A 39 9.84 -1.28 -0.21
N GLU A 40 10.79 -1.79 -0.99
CA GLU A 40 11.93 -0.99 -1.48
C GLU A 40 11.44 0.20 -2.32
N ARG A 41 10.50 -0.03 -3.25
CA ARG A 41 9.89 1.06 -4.04
C ARG A 41 9.16 2.09 -3.16
N LEU A 42 8.42 1.64 -2.14
CA LEU A 42 7.74 2.54 -1.21
C LEU A 42 8.74 3.42 -0.45
N ARG A 43 9.86 2.84 -0.01
CA ARG A 43 10.94 3.59 0.65
C ARG A 43 11.53 4.65 -0.27
N GLU A 44 11.91 4.29 -1.49
CA GLU A 44 12.44 5.25 -2.49
C GLU A 44 11.45 6.40 -2.74
N LYS A 45 10.17 6.07 -2.88
CA LYS A 45 9.11 7.07 -3.10
C LYS A 45 8.87 7.99 -1.93
N SER A 46 9.01 7.48 -0.71
CA SER A 46 8.83 8.28 0.51
C SER A 46 9.84 9.41 0.65
N GLU A 47 11.03 9.27 0.05
CA GLU A 47 12.05 10.33 0.04
C GLU A 47 11.66 11.52 -0.85
N SER A 48 10.72 11.33 -1.77
CA SER A 48 10.24 12.38 -2.68
C SER A 48 9.15 13.28 -2.08
N GLY A 49 8.83 13.12 -0.78
CA GLY A 49 7.78 13.88 -0.11
C GLY A 49 6.36 13.30 -0.27
N LEU A 50 6.25 12.09 -0.84
CA LEU A 50 5.00 11.34 -0.95
C LEU A 50 4.40 11.11 0.45
N LYS A 51 3.11 11.44 0.63
CA LYS A 51 2.36 11.07 1.83
C LYS A 51 1.81 9.65 1.68
N ILE A 52 2.21 8.74 2.57
CA ILE A 52 1.78 7.35 2.54
C ILE A 52 0.84 7.09 3.71
N THR A 53 -0.36 6.61 3.44
CA THR A 53 -1.32 6.17 4.45
C THR A 53 -1.50 4.67 4.34
N PHE A 54 -1.26 3.97 5.45
CA PHE A 54 -1.28 2.52 5.50
C PHE A 54 -2.29 2.04 6.55
N ILE A 55 -3.26 1.23 6.15
CA ILE A 55 -4.34 0.74 7.03
C ILE A 55 -4.35 -0.79 6.99
N TYR A 56 -4.22 -1.44 8.16
CA TYR A 56 -4.22 -2.90 8.30
C TYR A 56 -5.14 -3.40 9.41
N GLY A 57 -5.50 -4.70 9.44
CA GLY A 57 -6.51 -5.15 10.39
C GLY A 57 -6.63 -6.63 10.78
N LYS A 58 -5.81 -7.56 10.27
CA LYS A 58 -5.91 -8.99 10.68
C LYS A 58 -4.66 -9.60 11.28
N SER A 59 -3.55 -8.87 11.40
CA SER A 59 -2.31 -9.45 11.92
C SER A 59 -1.51 -8.41 12.67
N GLU A 60 -0.92 -8.81 13.79
CA GLU A 60 0.19 -8.08 14.38
C GLU A 60 1.31 -7.99 13.34
N LEU A 61 1.88 -6.79 13.21
CA LEU A 61 3.03 -6.59 12.36
C LEU A 61 4.17 -7.47 12.89
N SER A 62 4.81 -8.22 12.01
CA SER A 62 6.04 -8.91 12.41
C SER A 62 7.13 -7.88 12.73
N GLN A 63 8.08 -8.21 13.60
CA GLN A 63 9.18 -7.30 13.96
C GLN A 63 9.91 -6.74 12.72
N GLU A 64 10.13 -7.57 11.69
CA GLU A 64 10.67 -7.11 10.41
C GLU A 64 9.76 -6.04 9.77
N GLN A 65 8.45 -6.26 9.72
CA GLN A 65 7.50 -5.34 9.11
C GLN A 65 7.42 -4.00 9.86
N GLU A 66 7.44 -4.04 11.20
CA GLU A 66 7.51 -2.83 12.02
C GLU A 66 8.80 -2.05 11.74
N GLU A 67 9.95 -2.75 11.73
CA GLU A 67 11.24 -2.13 11.42
C GLU A 67 11.24 -1.51 10.02
N PHE A 68 10.64 -2.19 9.02
CA PHE A 68 10.51 -1.66 7.66
C PHE A 68 9.61 -0.42 7.60
N LEU A 69 8.41 -0.48 8.18
CA LEU A 69 7.49 0.67 8.21
C LEU A 69 8.12 1.87 8.91
N SER A 70 8.89 1.64 9.97
CA SER A 70 9.61 2.70 10.68
C SER A 70 10.68 3.42 9.84
N ARG A 71 11.16 2.78 8.76
CA ARG A 71 12.16 3.35 7.84
C ARG A 71 11.56 4.18 6.71
N ILE A 72 10.24 4.12 6.50
CA ILE A 72 9.54 4.89 5.47
C ILE A 72 9.24 6.27 6.04
N LYS A 73 9.68 7.33 5.35
CA LYS A 73 9.36 8.70 5.77
C LYS A 73 7.91 9.05 5.39
N ASN A 74 7.25 9.93 6.15
CA ASN A 74 5.89 10.38 5.85
C ASN A 74 4.85 9.25 5.70
N ILE A 75 5.03 8.16 6.44
CA ILE A 75 4.04 7.09 6.53
C ILE A 75 3.17 7.25 7.78
N GLU A 76 1.86 7.20 7.58
CA GLU A 76 0.86 7.11 8.65
C GLU A 76 0.31 5.68 8.67
N VAL A 77 0.55 4.96 9.77
CA VAL A 77 0.14 3.57 9.93
C VAL A 77 -1.05 3.51 10.89
N PHE A 78 -2.16 2.95 10.42
CA PHE A 78 -3.40 2.79 11.17
C PHE A 78 -3.76 1.31 11.28
N PHE A 79 -4.18 0.91 12.49
CA PHE A 79 -4.77 -0.38 12.73
C PHE A 79 -6.29 -0.24 12.83
N LEU A 80 -7.02 -1.06 12.07
CA LEU A 80 -8.46 -1.17 12.14
C LEU A 80 -8.84 -2.64 12.38
N GLU A 81 -9.33 -2.93 13.58
CA GLU A 81 -9.86 -4.25 13.90
C GLU A 81 -10.99 -4.63 12.93
N ASN A 82 -11.02 -5.88 12.48
CA ASN A 82 -12.00 -6.40 11.53
C ASN A 82 -11.98 -5.72 10.16
N LEU A 83 -10.82 -5.26 9.68
CA LEU A 83 -10.67 -4.85 8.29
C LEU A 83 -10.86 -6.05 7.35
N HIS A 84 -11.77 -5.92 6.39
CA HIS A 84 -11.97 -6.90 5.31
C HIS A 84 -11.68 -6.33 3.92
N ALA A 85 -11.68 -5.00 3.78
CA ALA A 85 -11.51 -4.33 2.51
C ALA A 85 -10.03 -4.33 2.07
N LYS A 86 -9.82 -4.48 0.76
CA LYS A 86 -8.53 -4.27 0.11
C LYS A 86 -8.68 -3.17 -0.92
N CYS A 87 -7.97 -2.07 -0.72
CA CYS A 87 -7.99 -0.92 -1.60
C CYS A 87 -6.56 -0.37 -1.76
N TYR A 88 -6.20 -0.04 -2.99
CA TYR A 88 -4.92 0.59 -3.30
C TYR A 88 -5.22 1.82 -4.14
N ILE A 89 -4.84 3.00 -3.66
CA ILE A 89 -5.29 4.26 -4.23
C ILE A 89 -4.13 5.26 -4.22
N ASN A 90 -3.94 5.96 -5.33
CA ASN A 90 -3.12 7.16 -5.39
C ASN A 90 -3.96 8.33 -5.93
N GLU A 91 -3.33 9.47 -6.20
CA GLU A 91 -4.03 10.67 -6.70
C GLU A 91 -4.71 10.50 -8.07
N SER A 92 -4.30 9.52 -8.88
CA SER A 92 -4.73 9.34 -10.27
C SER A 92 -5.57 8.08 -10.51
N ALA A 93 -5.41 7.05 -9.68
CA ALA A 93 -6.00 5.74 -9.90
C ALA A 93 -6.23 4.98 -8.58
N GLY A 94 -7.22 4.09 -8.59
CA GLY A 94 -7.50 3.20 -7.48
C GLY A 94 -8.03 1.84 -7.94
N ILE A 95 -7.75 0.82 -7.14
CA ILE A 95 -8.30 -0.54 -7.29
C ILE A 95 -8.89 -0.99 -5.96
N VAL A 96 -10.04 -1.65 -6.03
CA VAL A 96 -10.71 -2.32 -4.90
C VAL A 96 -10.83 -3.80 -5.25
N THR A 97 -10.52 -4.68 -4.29
CA THR A 97 -10.51 -6.14 -4.49
C THR A 97 -11.15 -6.89 -3.35
#